data_AF-A0A5K1FD20-F1
#
_entry.id   AF-A0A5K1FD20-F1
#
_cell.length_a   1.000
_cell.length_b   1.000
_cell.length_c   1.000
_cell.angle_alpha   90.00
_cell.angle_beta   90.00
_cell.angle_gamma   90.00
#
_symmetry.space_group_name_H-M   'P 1'
#
loop_
_entity.id
_entity.type
_entity.pdbx_description
1 polymer ?
#
loop_
_entity_poly.entity_id
_entity_poly.type
_entity_poly.pdbx_seq_one_letter_code
_entity_poly.pdbx_strand_id
1 'polypeptide(L)' 'VNLNDTNGNHVCIDVNGVDSSSLKYATYYIEFGKKVLDIQTTIQAWIEYDG' A
#
# COMPACT_ATOMS: atom_id res chain seq x y z
N VAL A 1 -21.58 -4.43 -3.16
CA VAL A 1 -20.73 -3.27 -3.54
C VAL A 1 -19.46 -3.83 -4.15
N ASN A 2 -19.11 -3.43 -5.37
CA ASN A 2 -17.82 -3.78 -5.99
C ASN A 2 -16.89 -2.58 -5.80
N LEU A 3 -15.72 -2.80 -5.21
CA LEU A 3 -14.80 -1.75 -4.78
C LEU A 3 -13.63 -1.56 -5.74
N ASN A 4 -13.60 -2.28 -6.87
CA ASN A 4 -12.53 -2.23 -7.88
C ASN A 4 -11.11 -2.39 -7.31
N ASP A 5 -10.98 -3.08 -6.18
CA ASP A 5 -9.70 -3.48 -5.63
C ASP A 5 -8.98 -4.40 -6.63
N THR A 6 -7.81 -3.97 -7.09
CA THR A 6 -7.04 -4.63 -8.14
C THR A 6 -5.63 -4.93 -7.66
N ASN A 7 -5.02 -5.97 -8.24
CA ASN A 7 -3.60 -6.29 -8.12
C ASN A 7 -3.10 -6.85 -6.77
N GLY A 8 -3.99 -7.43 -5.95
CA GLY A 8 -3.59 -8.09 -4.70
C GLY A 8 -3.23 -7.09 -3.60
N ASN A 9 -2.42 -7.49 -2.62
CA ASN A 9 -2.15 -6.64 -1.46
C ASN A 9 -1.41 -5.34 -1.87
N HIS A 10 -1.99 -4.20 -1.54
CA HIS A 10 -1.52 -2.89 -1.99
C HIS A 10 -1.68 -1.83 -0.90
N VAL A 11 -1.02 -0.70 -1.11
CA VAL A 11 -1.16 0.53 -0.33
C VAL A 11 -1.64 1.62 -1.28
N CYS A 12 -2.60 2.41 -0.81
CA CYS A 12 -3.23 3.48 -1.56
C CYS A 12 -3.44 4.72 -0.70
N ILE A 13 -3.81 5.81 -1.37
CA ILE A 13 -4.33 7.02 -0.73
C ILE A 13 -5.77 7.17 -1.22
N ASP A 14 -6.72 7.13 -0.28
CA ASP A 14 -8.14 7.25 -0.53
C ASP A 14 -8.61 8.65 -0.15
N VAL A 15 -9.18 9.38 -1.11
CA VAL A 15 -9.68 10.74 -0.90
C VAL A 15 -11.13 10.81 -1.35
N ASN A 16 -12.05 11.10 -0.43
CA ASN A 16 -13.50 11.21 -0.68
C ASN A 16 -14.16 9.94 -1.25
N GLY A 17 -13.48 8.80 -1.21
CA GLY A 17 -13.98 7.52 -1.70
C GLY A 17 -12.93 6.43 -1.56
N VAL A 18 -13.37 5.19 -1.61
CA VAL A 18 -12.54 3.97 -1.48
C VAL A 18 -11.96 3.48 -2.82
N ASP A 19 -12.31 4.15 -3.92
CA ASP A 19 -11.75 3.87 -5.24
C ASP A 19 -10.52 4.78 -5.42
N SER A 20 -9.32 4.20 -5.27
CA SER A 20 -8.07 4.95 -5.41
C SER A 20 -7.57 4.93 -6.85
N SER A 21 -7.21 6.10 -7.37
CA SER A 21 -6.49 6.22 -8.64
C SER A 21 -4.98 5.98 -8.52
N SER A 22 -4.45 5.85 -7.29
CA SER A 22 -3.02 5.68 -7.02
C SER A 22 -2.76 4.46 -6.12
N LEU A 23 -2.37 3.36 -6.76
CA LEU A 23 -2.13 2.07 -6.13
C LEU A 23 -0.67 1.66 -6.27
N LYS A 24 -0.07 1.12 -5.21
CA LYS A 24 1.24 0.46 -5.24
C LYS A 24 1.18 -0.85 -4.48
N TYR A 25 1.91 -1.86 -4.94
CA TYR A 25 2.06 -3.11 -4.18
C TYR A 25 2.52 -2.83 -2.76
N ALA A 26 1.92 -3.52 -1.79
CA ALA A 26 2.35 -3.46 -0.41
C ALA A 26 3.76 -4.05 -0.35
N THR A 27 4.75 -3.21 -0.04
CA THR A 27 6.15 -3.61 0.04
C THR A 27 6.78 -3.07 1.30
N TYR A 28 7.79 -3.77 1.81
CA TYR A 28 8.62 -3.32 2.92
C TYR A 28 10.09 -3.26 2.51
N TYR A 29 10.83 -2.36 3.15
CA TYR A 29 12.26 -2.22 2.92
C TYR A 29 13.03 -3.39 3.55
N ILE A 30 14.00 -3.91 2.80
CA ILE A 30 15.03 -4.83 3.27
C ILE A 30 16.40 -4.18 3.06
N GLU A 31 17.46 -4.77 3.58
CA GLU A 31 18.83 -4.22 3.51
C GLU A 31 19.22 -3.75 2.10
N PHE A 32 18.79 -4.50 1.06
CA PHE A 32 19.05 -4.16 -0.34
C PHE A 32 17.77 -4.18 -1.19
N GLY A 33 16.83 -3.26 -0.88
CA GLY A 33 15.70 -2.97 -1.76
C GLY A 33 14.35 -3.13 -1.07
N LYS A 34 13.37 -3.68 -1.80
CA LYS A 34 12.00 -3.86 -1.34
C LYS A 34 11.51 -5.28 -1.63
N LYS A 35 10.71 -5.82 -0.72
CA LYS A 35 10.02 -7.12 -0.90
C LYS A 35 8.51 -6.91 -0.75
N VAL A 36 7.72 -7.68 -1.51
CA VAL A 36 6.26 -7.70 -1.39
C VAL A 36 5.87 -8.22 -0.02
N LEU A 37 4.89 -7.57 0.61
CA LEU A 37 4.41 -7.90 1.95
C LEU A 37 3.89 -9.33 2.00
N ASP A 38 4.45 -10.11 2.93
CA ASP A 38 4.01 -11.45 3.27
C ASP A 38 3.29 -11.46 4.62
N ILE A 39 2.58 -12.55 4.93
CA ILE A 39 1.76 -12.68 6.14
C ILE A 39 2.59 -12.78 7.44
N GLN A 40 3.90 -12.99 7.35
CA GLN A 40 4.77 -13.28 8.50
C GLN A 40 5.57 -12.08 8.97
N THR A 41 5.72 -11.07 8.12
CA THR A 41 6.56 -9.90 8.41
C THR A 41 5.77 -8.82 9.13
N THR A 42 6.17 -8.47 10.36
CA THR A 42 5.69 -7.26 11.01
C THR A 42 6.24 -6.05 10.27
N ILE A 43 5.38 -5.09 9.94
CA ILE A 43 5.78 -3.87 9.23
C ILE A 43 5.46 -2.62 10.04
N GLN A 44 6.12 -1.54 9.67
CA GLN A 44 5.82 -0.18 10.10
C GLN A 44 5.54 0.65 8.86
N ALA A 45 4.59 1.58 8.98
CA ALA A 45 4.24 2.52 7.92
C ALA A 45 4.31 3.94 8.48
N TRP A 46 4.78 4.86 7.64
CA TRP A 46 4.81 6.30 7.90
C TRP A 46 4.09 7.00 6.77
N ILE A 47 3.34 8.04 7.12
CA ILE A 47 2.65 8.92 6.16
C ILE A 47 3.24 10.31 6.37
N GLU A 48 3.74 10.89 5.29
CA GLU A 48 4.29 12.25 5.25
C GLU A 48 3.40 13.12 4.36
N TYR A 49 3.20 14.38 4.75
CA TYR A 49 2.40 15.36 4.01
C TYR A 49 2.99 16.76 4.24
N ASP A 50 3.18 17.53 3.16
CA ASP A 50 3.93 18.80 3.15
C ASP A 50 3.07 20.05 2.89
N GLY A 51 1.76 19.92 2.69
CA GLY A 51 0.84 21.05 2.49
C GLY A 51 0.53 21.32 1.04
#